data_AF-A0A5S9R7W7-F1
#
_entry.id   AF-A0A5S9R7W7-F1
#
_cell.length_a   1.000
_cell.length_b   1.000
_cell.length_c   1.000
_cell.angle_alpha   90.00
_cell.angle_beta   90.00
_cell.angle_gamma   90.00
#
_symmetry.space_group_name_H-M   'P 1'
#
loop_
_entity.id
_entity.type
_entity.pdbx_description
1 polymer ?
#
loop_
_entity_poly.entity_id
_entity_poly.type
_entity_poly.pdbx_seq_one_letter_code
_entity_poly.pdbx_strand_id
1 'polypeptide(L)'
;MSKPTLGWPTRTKAVLALREMKMTTREIAAAIGIDVKTVCALEASAVRAIRERPQRQRGRAILLPLDVFDALGPEAARRNISPAALARLLVETVVDENMIGAVLDDADELGETA
;
A
#
# COMPACT_ATOMS: atom_id res chain seq x y z
N MET A 1 -18.23 24.13 4.99
CA MET A 1 -18.44 22.66 4.92
C MET A 1 -17.08 21.99 4.81
N SER A 2 -16.56 21.41 5.88
CA SER A 2 -15.29 20.67 5.83
C SER A 2 -15.36 19.51 6.82
N LYS A 3 -15.74 18.33 6.32
CA LYS A 3 -15.40 17.03 6.91
C LYS A 3 -15.39 16.01 5.79
N PRO A 4 -14.20 15.51 5.41
CA PRO A 4 -14.17 14.09 5.10
C PRO A 4 -13.09 13.33 5.85
N THR A 5 -12.11 14.00 6.47
CA THR A 5 -10.94 13.28 7.02
C THR A 5 -10.23 13.95 8.19
N LEU A 6 -10.74 15.05 8.77
CA LEU A 6 -10.11 15.72 9.93
C LEU A 6 -8.61 16.04 9.75
N GLY A 7 -8.19 16.38 8.52
CA GLY A 7 -6.78 16.65 8.19
C GLY A 7 -5.96 15.43 7.79
N TRP A 8 -6.53 14.22 7.85
CA TRP A 8 -5.88 13.00 7.36
C TRP A 8 -5.96 12.88 5.83
N PRO A 9 -5.01 12.18 5.19
CA PRO A 9 -4.95 12.07 3.74
C PRO A 9 -6.13 11.29 3.14
N THR A 10 -6.62 10.29 3.87
CA THR A 10 -7.72 9.43 3.42
C THR A 10 -8.68 9.11 4.56
N ARG A 11 -9.92 8.74 4.21
CA ARG A 11 -10.93 8.26 5.17
C ARG A 11 -10.47 7.01 5.91
N THR A 12 -9.76 6.11 5.24
CA THR A 12 -9.18 4.91 5.87
C THR A 12 -8.12 5.28 6.90
N LYS A 13 -7.19 6.18 6.57
CA LYS A 13 -6.17 6.67 7.53
C LYS A 13 -6.80 7.37 8.72
N ALA A 14 -7.85 8.17 8.50
CA ALA A 14 -8.61 8.79 9.58
C ALA A 14 -9.25 7.76 10.52
N VAL A 15 -9.91 6.73 9.97
CA VAL A 15 -10.53 5.65 10.75
C VAL A 15 -9.50 4.88 11.57
N LEU A 16 -8.36 4.52 10.98
CA LEU A 16 -7.29 3.80 11.67
C LEU A 16 -6.67 4.64 12.81
N ALA A 17 -6.35 5.92 12.55
CA ALA A 17 -5.79 6.82 13.55
C ALA A 17 -6.74 7.03 14.74
N LEU A 18 -8.04 7.21 14.49
CA LEU A 18 -9.03 7.37 15.57
C LEU A 18 -9.26 6.06 16.33
N ARG A 19 -9.08 4.90 15.69
CA ARG A 19 -9.13 3.60 16.36
C ARG A 19 -7.95 3.40 17.30
N GLU A 20 -6.75 3.86 16.93
CA GLU A 20 -5.58 3.87 17.81
C GLU A 20 -5.80 4.76 19.04
N MET A 21 -6.53 5.88 18.87
CA MET A 21 -7.01 6.74 19.96
C MET A 21 -8.13 6.11 20.81
N LYS A 22 -8.42 4.80 20.63
CA LYS A 22 -9.40 4.00 21.39
C LYS A 22 -10.86 4.48 21.27
N MET A 23 -11.19 5.28 20.26
CA MET A 23 -12.56 5.68 19.99
C MET A 23 -13.38 4.48 19.49
N THR A 24 -14.67 4.42 19.86
CA THR A 24 -15.62 3.42 19.36
C THR A 24 -16.02 3.70 17.91
N THR A 25 -16.53 2.69 17.20
CA THR A 25 -16.97 2.82 15.80
C THR A 25 -18.04 3.91 15.62
N ARG A 26 -18.93 4.08 16.61
CA ARG A 26 -19.99 5.11 16.58
C ARG A 26 -19.41 6.51 16.74
N GLU A 27 -18.39 6.68 17.59
CA GLU A 27 -17.72 7.96 17.78
C GLU A 27 -16.89 8.35 16.55
N ILE A 28 -16.22 7.37 15.93
CA ILE A 28 -15.47 7.57 14.67
C ILE A 28 -16.41 8.00 13.55
N ALA A 29 -17.56 7.33 13.41
CA ALA A 29 -18.61 7.68 12.45
C ALA A 29 -19.07 9.12 12.62
N ALA A 30 -19.36 9.54 13.86
CA ALA A 30 -19.79 10.91 14.18
C ALA A 30 -18.67 11.95 13.95
N ALA A 31 -17.42 11.60 14.25
CA ALA A 31 -16.28 12.48 14.09
C ALA A 31 -15.99 12.79 12.61
N ILE A 32 -15.99 11.76 11.77
CA ILE A 32 -15.70 11.85 10.33
C ILE A 32 -16.92 12.26 9.51
N GLY A 33 -18.13 11.96 9.98
CA GLY A 33 -19.39 12.20 9.26
C GLY A 33 -19.72 11.10 8.25
N ILE A 34 -19.47 9.84 8.60
CA ILE A 34 -19.76 8.67 7.76
C ILE A 34 -20.62 7.66 8.52
N ASP A 35 -21.26 6.73 7.80
CA ASP A 35 -22.06 5.68 8.42
C ASP A 35 -21.18 4.67 9.19
N VAL A 36 -21.73 4.11 10.27
CA VAL A 36 -21.05 3.09 11.10
C VAL A 36 -20.66 1.88 10.25
N LYS A 37 -21.48 1.47 9.27
CA LYS A 37 -21.14 0.38 8.34
C LYS A 37 -19.94 0.75 7.48
N THR A 38 -19.81 2.02 7.08
CA THR A 38 -18.65 2.51 6.33
C THR A 38 -17.38 2.43 7.17
N VAL A 39 -17.43 2.76 8.46
CA VAL A 39 -16.28 2.59 9.37
C VAL A 39 -15.83 1.13 9.43
N CYS A 40 -16.76 0.20 9.70
CA CYS A 40 -16.45 -1.23 9.74
C CYS A 40 -15.90 -1.75 8.41
N ALA A 41 -16.44 -1.28 7.28
CA ALA A 41 -15.97 -1.66 5.95
C ALA A 41 -14.56 -1.16 5.67
N LEU A 42 -14.25 0.09 6.06
CA LEU A 42 -12.92 0.68 5.90
C LEU A 42 -11.88 -0.03 6.78
N GLU A 43 -12.22 -0.38 8.01
CA GLU A 43 -11.35 -1.19 8.88
C GLU A 43 -11.12 -2.59 8.29
N ALA A 44 -12.19 -3.27 7.89
CA ALA A 44 -12.07 -4.60 7.28
C ALA A 44 -11.28 -4.55 5.97
N SER A 45 -11.41 -3.48 5.19
CA SER A 45 -10.61 -3.27 3.97
C SER A 45 -9.14 -3.02 4.30
N ALA A 46 -8.85 -2.17 5.28
CA ALA A 46 -7.47 -1.92 5.73
C ALA A 46 -6.82 -3.18 6.29
N VAL A 47 -7.52 -3.92 7.14
CA VAL A 47 -7.03 -5.20 7.69
C VAL A 47 -6.82 -6.23 6.58
N ARG A 48 -7.66 -6.26 5.53
CA ARG A 48 -7.45 -7.16 4.38
C ARG A 48 -6.27 -6.74 3.50
N ALA A 49 -6.02 -5.44 3.34
CA ALA A 49 -4.82 -4.94 2.68
C ALA A 49 -3.55 -5.27 3.48
N ILE A 50 -3.64 -5.26 4.82
CA ILE A 50 -2.52 -5.60 5.72
C ILE A 50 -2.34 -7.12 5.89
N ARG A 51 -3.41 -7.92 5.77
CA ARG A 51 -3.35 -9.39 5.87
C ARG A 51 -2.60 -9.95 4.67
N GLU A 52 -1.33 -10.22 4.92
CA GLU A 52 -0.38 -11.02 4.14
C GLU A 52 -1.09 -11.94 3.12
N ARG A 53 -0.83 -11.69 1.84
CA ARG A 53 -1.14 -12.64 0.78
C ARG A 53 -0.52 -13.99 1.18
N PRO A 54 -1.27 -15.11 1.15
CA PRO A 54 -0.75 -16.40 1.61
C PRO A 54 0.52 -16.73 0.82
N GLN A 55 1.63 -16.74 1.55
CA GLN A 55 2.96 -16.36 1.05
C GLN A 55 3.58 -17.30 0.00
N ARG A 56 2.92 -18.39 -0.44
CA ARG A 56 3.61 -19.47 -1.18
C ARG A 56 2.85 -20.28 -2.23
N GLN A 57 1.57 -20.04 -2.55
CA GLN A 57 0.84 -21.05 -3.37
C GLN A 57 0.24 -20.57 -4.69
N ARG A 58 0.19 -19.28 -5.00
CA ARG A 58 -0.36 -18.80 -6.28
C ARG A 58 0.42 -17.59 -6.80
N GLY A 59 1.10 -17.76 -7.94
CA GLY A 59 1.83 -16.69 -8.62
C GLY A 59 2.24 -17.12 -10.02
N ARG A 60 2.51 -16.15 -10.91
CA ARG A 60 3.13 -16.39 -12.22
C ARG A 60 4.60 -16.01 -12.13
N ALA A 61 5.47 -16.82 -12.75
CA ALA A 61 6.86 -16.45 -12.92
C ALA A 61 6.97 -15.36 -13.99
N ILE A 62 7.80 -14.36 -13.73
CA ILE A 62 8.13 -13.28 -14.66
C ILE A 62 9.65 -13.30 -14.82
N LEU A 63 10.13 -13.16 -16.06
CA LEU A 63 11.54 -13.03 -16.34
C LEU A 63 11.95 -11.56 -16.15
N LEU A 64 13.00 -11.35 -15.35
CA LEU A 64 13.67 -10.05 -15.25
C LEU A 64 15.01 -10.13 -15.98
N PRO A 65 15.43 -9.07 -16.68
CA PRO A 65 16.80 -8.92 -17.16
C PRO A 65 17.82 -9.10 -16.02
N LEU A 66 18.96 -9.74 -16.30
CA LEU A 66 19.96 -10.08 -15.29
C LEU A 66 20.55 -8.83 -14.62
N ASP A 67 20.83 -7.79 -15.40
CA ASP A 67 21.35 -6.50 -14.92
C ASP A 67 20.38 -5.81 -13.96
N VAL A 68 19.08 -5.81 -14.27
CA VAL A 68 18.04 -5.27 -13.36
C VAL A 68 17.95 -6.10 -12.08
N PHE A 69 18.03 -7.43 -12.19
CA PHE A 69 17.99 -8.31 -11.03
C PHE A 69 19.22 -8.12 -10.12
N ASP A 70 20.41 -8.00 -10.71
CA ASP A 70 21.66 -7.78 -9.99
C ASP A 70 21.70 -6.41 -9.32
N ALA A 71 21.10 -5.39 -9.94
CA ALA A 71 20.97 -4.05 -9.36
C ALA A 71 20.17 -4.02 -8.05
N LEU A 72 19.31 -5.02 -7.81
CA LEU A 72 18.58 -5.16 -6.53
C LEU A 72 19.47 -5.68 -5.39
N GLY A 73 20.64 -6.26 -5.70
CA GLY A 73 21.54 -6.91 -4.75
C GLY A 73 21.90 -6.06 -3.53
N PRO A 74 22.40 -4.81 -3.69
CA PRO A 74 22.79 -3.96 -2.57
C PRO A 74 21.64 -3.67 -1.60
N GLU A 75 20.45 -3.37 -2.12
CA GLU A 75 19.28 -3.06 -1.30
C GLU A 75 18.73 -4.30 -0.60
N ALA A 76 18.74 -5.44 -1.29
CA ALA A 76 18.31 -6.72 -0.74
C ALA A 76 19.24 -7.17 0.40
N ALA A 77 20.56 -7.02 0.22
CA ALA A 77 21.55 -7.31 1.24
C ALA A 77 21.37 -6.43 2.49
N ARG A 78 21.12 -5.13 2.30
CA ARG A 78 20.88 -4.19 3.41
C ARG A 78 19.65 -4.57 4.25
N ARG A 79 18.72 -5.33 3.67
CA ARG A 79 17.47 -5.79 4.30
C ARG A 79 17.48 -7.26 4.70
N ASN A 80 18.60 -7.96 4.49
CA ASN A 80 18.75 -9.39 4.76
C ASN A 80 17.66 -10.27 4.09
N ILE A 81 17.32 -9.95 2.84
CA ILE A 81 16.37 -10.72 2.01
C ILE A 81 17.00 -11.05 0.66
N SER A 82 16.45 -12.02 -0.08
CA SER A 82 16.92 -12.31 -1.43
C SER A 82 16.49 -11.23 -2.42
N PRO A 83 17.24 -10.98 -3.52
CA PRO A 83 16.83 -10.05 -4.57
C PRO A 83 15.45 -10.39 -5.17
N ALA A 84 15.13 -11.67 -5.29
CA ALA A 84 13.80 -12.13 -5.71
C ALA A 84 12.69 -11.76 -4.71
N ALA A 85 12.98 -11.84 -3.40
CA ALA A 85 12.03 -11.40 -2.37
C ALA A 85 11.86 -9.88 -2.38
N LEU A 86 12.93 -9.13 -2.63
CA LEU A 86 12.87 -7.67 -2.78
C LEU A 86 12.06 -7.28 -4.03
N ALA A 87 12.31 -7.92 -5.18
CA ALA A 87 11.56 -7.67 -6.40
C ALA A 87 10.05 -7.89 -6.19
N ARG A 88 9.69 -8.99 -5.52
CA ARG A 88 8.30 -9.25 -5.14
C ARG A 88 7.75 -8.16 -4.22
N LEU A 89 8.49 -7.79 -3.18
CA LEU A 89 8.09 -6.75 -2.23
C LEU A 89 7.83 -5.41 -2.95
N LEU A 90 8.73 -4.98 -3.84
CA LEU A 90 8.57 -3.74 -4.58
C LEU A 90 7.29 -3.74 -5.42
N VAL A 91 7.04 -4.82 -6.17
CA VAL A 91 5.83 -4.96 -7.00
C VAL A 91 4.57 -5.02 -6.13
N GLU A 92 4.61 -5.73 -5.00
CA GLU A 92 3.50 -5.79 -4.05
C GLU A 92 3.20 -4.40 -3.48
N THR A 93 4.21 -3.67 -3.01
CA THR A 93 4.06 -2.31 -2.47
C THR A 93 3.49 -1.34 -3.51
N VAL A 94 4.01 -1.33 -4.74
CA VAL A 94 3.51 -0.43 -5.80
C VAL A 94 2.03 -0.70 -6.09
N VAL A 95 1.60 -1.96 -6.08
CA VAL A 95 0.20 -2.34 -6.28
C VAL A 95 -0.65 -1.97 -5.07
N ASP A 96 -0.21 -2.33 -3.86
CA ASP A 96 -0.98 -2.16 -2.63
C ASP A 96 -1.14 -0.67 -2.24
N GLU A 97 -0.17 0.17 -2.60
CA GLU A 97 -0.22 1.61 -2.40
C GLU A 97 -0.85 2.38 -3.59
N ASN A 98 -1.35 1.65 -4.60
CA ASN A 98 -1.97 2.22 -5.81
C ASN A 98 -1.04 3.23 -6.54
N MET A 99 0.25 2.89 -6.64
CA MET A 99 1.30 3.71 -7.23
C MET A 99 1.62 3.36 -8.69
N ILE A 100 0.91 2.39 -9.30
CA ILE A 100 1.20 1.93 -10.67
C ILE A 100 1.23 3.10 -11.67
N GLY A 101 0.22 3.99 -11.63
CA GLY A 101 0.15 5.16 -12.52
C GLY A 101 1.37 6.07 -12.34
N ALA A 102 1.65 6.49 -11.10
CA ALA A 102 2.76 7.39 -10.80
C ALA A 102 4.14 6.81 -11.19
N VAL A 103 4.37 5.51 -10.97
CA VAL A 103 5.62 4.86 -11.37
C VAL A 103 5.77 4.80 -12.89
N LEU A 104 4.68 4.62 -13.63
CA LEU A 104 4.71 4.64 -15.10
C LEU A 104 4.88 6.06 -15.63
N ASP A 105 4.21 7.05 -15.03
CA ASP A 105 4.35 8.46 -15.40
C ASP A 105 5.82 8.92 -15.26
N ASP A 106 6.48 8.58 -14.13
CA ASP A 106 7.91 8.88 -13.93
C ASP A 106 8.82 8.16 -14.94
N ALA A 107 8.46 6.94 -15.36
CA ALA A 107 9.24 6.16 -16.32
C ALA A 107 9.13 6.72 -17.75
N ASP A 108 7.95 7.21 -18.12
CA ASP A 108 7.70 7.83 -19.43
C ASP A 108 8.45 9.16 -19.55
N GLU A 109 8.50 9.97 -18.47
CA GLU A 109 9.32 11.20 -18.42
C GLU A 109 10.83 10.91 -18.58
N LEU A 110 11.31 9.78 -18.06
CA LEU A 110 12.70 9.34 -18.24
C LEU A 110 12.99 8.81 -19.65
N GLY A 111 11.97 8.28 -20.35
CA GLY A 111 12.06 7.82 -21.74
C GLY A 111 12.04 8.94 -22.78
N GLU A 112 11.44 10.09 -22.47
CA GLU A 112 11.39 11.26 -23.36
C GLU A 112 12.70 12.07 -23.39
N THR A 113 13.63 11.80 -22.48
CA THR A 113 14.94 12.49 -22.40
C THR A 113 16.12 11.69 -22.95
N ALA A 114 15.87 10.50 -23.52
CA ALA A 114 16.87 9.59 -24.08
C ALA A 114 16.91 9.60 -25.62
#